data_AF-A0A1F9UI92-F1
#
_entry.id   AF-A0A1F9UI92-F1
#
_cell.length_a   1.000
_cell.length_b   1.000
_cell.length_c   1.000
_cell.angle_alpha   90.00
_cell.angle_beta   90.00
_cell.angle_gamma   90.00
#
_symmetry.space_group_name_H-M   'P 1'
#
loop_
_entity.id
_entity.type
_entity.pdbx_description
1 polymer ?
#
loop_
_entity_poly.entity_id
_entity_poly.type
_entity_poly.pdbx_seq_one_letter_code
_entity_poly.pdbx_strand_id
1 'polypeptide(L)'
;MSDNVAAGNITWTGVTLPSGWRNADHYILLHSTITDATGGIRIVTNNKGDGADPAYTGSNTTAGGLVDNTNHGSALQLAWTIKDGVVGSTGPVSAKPYEVADGTGQVDQFQWLYMTDQVDTTLAQGAAYRTAVNTAGIHFGGGNTEFGAAASPNIVYLEADFNNALTPRTYSTNRLIVEAYTE
;
A
#
# COMPACT_ATOMS: atom_id res chain seq x y z
N MET A 1 14.63 -3.70 -0.50
CA MET A 1 15.05 -4.53 0.66
C MET A 1 15.18 -3.63 1.88
N SER A 2 14.67 -4.06 3.05
CA SER A 2 14.70 -3.25 4.29
C SER A 2 15.93 -3.54 5.12
N ASP A 3 16.63 -2.48 5.50
CA ASP A 3 17.77 -2.50 6.41
C ASP A 3 17.35 -2.38 7.88
N ASN A 4 16.04 -2.27 8.17
CA ASN A 4 15.48 -2.08 9.50
C ASN A 4 16.03 -0.83 10.21
N VAL A 5 16.42 0.19 9.45
CA VAL A 5 16.80 1.52 9.96
C VAL A 5 15.62 2.47 9.83
N ALA A 6 15.47 3.38 10.78
CA ALA A 6 14.46 4.44 10.69
C ALA A 6 14.75 5.32 9.48
N ALA A 7 13.80 5.37 8.53
CA ALA A 7 13.91 6.16 7.31
C ALA A 7 12.90 7.31 7.34
N GLY A 8 13.32 8.48 6.87
CA GLY A 8 12.41 9.63 6.68
C GLY A 8 11.51 9.49 5.45
N ASN A 9 11.87 8.61 4.52
CA ASN A 9 11.19 8.38 3.24
C ASN A 9 11.11 6.88 2.94
N ILE A 10 10.10 6.49 2.16
CA ILE A 10 9.98 5.15 1.58
C ILE A 10 10.42 5.24 0.11
N THR A 11 11.34 4.36 -0.30
CA THR A 11 12.01 4.43 -1.60
C THR A 11 11.97 3.08 -2.32
N TRP A 12 12.15 3.12 -3.64
CA TRP A 12 12.35 1.95 -4.49
C TRP A 12 13.64 2.15 -5.28
N THR A 13 14.72 1.54 -4.80
CA THR A 13 16.03 1.62 -5.47
C THR A 13 16.29 0.38 -6.33
N GLY A 14 17.22 0.50 -7.28
CA GLY A 14 17.63 -0.64 -8.13
C GLY A 14 16.56 -1.15 -9.10
N VAL A 15 15.53 -0.36 -9.39
CA VAL A 15 14.47 -0.74 -10.32
C VAL A 15 14.95 -0.60 -11.76
N THR A 16 15.02 -1.71 -12.49
CA THR A 16 15.26 -1.74 -13.94
C THR A 16 13.93 -1.76 -14.68
N LEU A 17 13.67 -0.77 -15.55
CA LEU A 17 12.40 -0.61 -16.26
C LEU A 17 12.38 -1.29 -17.64
N PRO A 18 11.20 -1.77 -18.12
CA PRO A 18 9.96 -1.94 -17.36
C PRO A 18 10.11 -3.09 -16.35
N SER A 19 9.46 -2.94 -15.20
CA SER A 19 9.43 -3.97 -14.16
C SER A 19 8.01 -4.15 -13.69
N GLY A 20 7.59 -5.37 -13.35
CA GLY A 20 6.36 -5.55 -12.59
C GLY A 20 6.44 -4.98 -11.17
N TRP A 21 5.58 -5.50 -10.30
CA TRP A 21 5.53 -5.15 -8.88
C TRP A 21 6.89 -5.31 -8.19
N ARG A 22 7.25 -4.30 -7.40
CA ARG A 22 8.48 -4.28 -6.59
C ARG A 22 8.19 -3.78 -5.19
N ASN A 23 8.67 -4.54 -4.20
CA ASN A 23 8.70 -4.10 -2.82
C ASN A 23 9.50 -2.80 -2.67
N ALA A 24 9.04 -1.95 -1.76
CA ALA A 24 9.81 -0.84 -1.26
C ALA A 24 11.08 -1.33 -0.54
N ASP A 25 12.03 -0.42 -0.40
CA ASP A 25 13.19 -0.63 0.44
C ASP A 25 12.79 -0.65 1.90
N HIS A 26 11.87 0.19 2.34
CA HIS A 26 11.52 0.29 3.76
C HIS A 26 10.12 -0.29 4.05
N TYR A 27 9.85 -0.52 5.33
CA TYR A 27 8.52 -0.85 5.85
C TYR A 27 8.13 0.13 6.96
N ILE A 28 6.86 0.09 7.36
CA ILE A 28 6.34 0.84 8.50
C ILE A 28 6.19 -0.13 9.68
N LEU A 29 6.80 0.20 10.82
CA LEU A 29 6.58 -0.52 12.08
C LEU A 29 5.41 0.12 12.82
N LEU A 30 4.29 -0.58 12.87
CA LEU A 30 3.03 -0.10 13.45
C LEU A 30 2.87 -0.63 14.88
N HIS A 31 2.99 0.27 15.86
CA HIS A 31 2.61 0.00 17.24
C HIS A 31 1.17 0.45 17.45
N SER A 32 0.25 -0.48 17.70
CA SER A 32 -1.17 -0.13 17.84
C SER A 32 -1.92 -1.00 18.83
N THR A 33 -3.00 -0.46 19.37
CA THR A 33 -4.00 -1.17 20.18
C THR A 33 -5.35 -0.54 19.93
N ILE A 34 -6.23 -1.26 19.25
CA ILE A 34 -7.58 -0.79 18.91
C ILE A 34 -8.54 -1.29 19.98
N THR A 35 -9.14 -0.37 20.72
CA THR A 35 -10.05 -0.67 21.84
C THR A 35 -11.51 -0.34 21.55
N ASP A 36 -11.76 0.52 20.55
CA ASP A 36 -13.10 0.85 20.11
C ASP A 36 -13.61 -0.20 19.12
N ALA A 37 -14.80 -0.76 19.36
CA ALA A 37 -15.42 -1.80 18.54
C ALA A 37 -15.65 -1.38 17.07
N THR A 38 -15.75 -0.09 16.81
CA THR A 38 -15.93 0.52 15.47
C THR A 38 -14.65 1.15 14.95
N GLY A 39 -13.57 1.08 15.73
CA GLY A 39 -12.31 1.71 15.40
C GLY A 39 -11.41 0.86 14.51
N GLY A 40 -10.43 1.53 13.90
CA GLY A 40 -9.39 0.88 13.14
C GLY A 40 -8.23 1.80 12.79
N ILE A 41 -7.24 1.25 12.09
CA ILE A 41 -6.18 2.01 11.45
C ILE A 41 -6.32 1.83 9.95
N ARG A 42 -6.30 2.94 9.22
CA ARG A 42 -6.30 2.94 7.76
C ARG A 42 -5.01 3.50 7.19
N ILE A 43 -4.69 3.05 5.98
CA ILE A 43 -3.51 3.48 5.23
C ILE A 43 -3.98 3.97 3.85
N VAL A 44 -3.67 5.23 3.54
CA VAL A 44 -4.07 5.90 2.29
C VAL A 44 -2.99 6.86 1.82
N THR A 45 -3.01 7.22 0.54
CA THR A 45 -2.31 8.44 0.07
C THR A 45 -3.26 9.63 0.11
N ASN A 46 -2.73 10.83 -0.14
CA ASN A 46 -3.55 12.03 -0.31
C ASN A 46 -3.02 12.90 -1.45
N ASN A 47 -2.94 12.30 -2.64
CA ASN A 47 -2.48 12.91 -3.87
C ASN A 47 -3.52 13.82 -4.53
N LYS A 48 -4.80 13.73 -4.13
CA LYS A 48 -5.88 14.60 -4.63
C LYS A 48 -6.32 15.68 -3.65
N GLY A 49 -5.87 15.63 -2.40
CA GLY A 49 -6.23 16.65 -1.41
C GLY A 49 -5.38 17.91 -1.48
N ASP A 50 -5.79 18.91 -0.71
CA ASP A 50 -5.11 20.21 -0.65
C ASP A 50 -3.66 20.05 -0.16
N GLY A 51 -2.72 20.61 -0.93
CA GLY A 51 -1.29 20.53 -0.66
C GLY A 51 -0.63 19.19 -1.03
N ALA A 52 -1.27 18.38 -1.87
CA ALA A 52 -0.60 17.29 -2.57
C ALA A 52 0.54 17.83 -3.46
N ASP A 53 1.68 17.15 -3.43
CA ASP A 53 2.86 17.50 -4.24
C ASP A 53 3.64 16.23 -4.62
N PRO A 54 3.64 15.82 -5.89
CA PRO A 54 2.79 16.35 -6.98
C PRO A 54 1.30 16.03 -6.76
N ALA A 55 0.42 16.93 -7.21
CA ALA A 55 -1.03 16.72 -7.12
C ALA A 55 -1.53 15.90 -8.31
N TYR A 56 -2.22 14.78 -8.07
CA TYR A 56 -2.73 13.93 -9.14
C TYR A 56 -3.90 14.59 -9.88
N THR A 57 -3.80 14.68 -11.22
CA THR A 57 -4.80 15.30 -12.09
C THR A 57 -5.46 14.31 -13.06
N GLY A 58 -5.19 13.01 -12.92
CA GLY A 58 -5.69 11.97 -13.81
C GLY A 58 -7.08 11.44 -13.43
N SER A 59 -7.51 10.37 -14.10
CA SER A 59 -8.73 9.65 -13.74
C SER A 59 -8.49 8.72 -12.54
N ASN A 60 -9.26 8.95 -11.47
CA ASN A 60 -9.36 8.29 -10.17
C ASN A 60 -8.86 6.84 -9.90
N THR A 61 -8.59 5.95 -10.86
CA THR A 61 -8.22 4.56 -10.53
C THR A 61 -6.78 4.38 -10.01
N THR A 62 -5.89 5.36 -10.18
CA THR A 62 -4.48 5.27 -9.73
C THR A 62 -4.05 6.40 -8.80
N ALA A 63 -4.98 7.23 -8.33
CA ALA A 63 -4.65 8.34 -7.43
C ALA A 63 -4.01 7.88 -6.11
N GLY A 64 -4.26 6.63 -5.68
CA GLY A 64 -3.62 5.98 -4.53
C GLY A 64 -2.11 5.72 -4.67
N GLY A 65 -1.50 6.13 -5.77
CA GLY A 65 -0.18 5.69 -6.21
C GLY A 65 0.99 6.66 -6.00
N LEU A 66 2.08 6.40 -6.71
CA LEU A 66 3.19 7.35 -6.90
C LEU A 66 2.93 8.17 -8.16
N VAL A 67 2.66 9.45 -8.00
CA VAL A 67 2.30 10.36 -9.09
C VAL A 67 3.56 10.76 -9.85
N ASP A 68 3.49 10.75 -11.18
CA ASP A 68 4.57 11.20 -12.06
C ASP A 68 4.80 12.71 -11.89
N ASN A 69 6.01 13.10 -11.51
CA ASN A 69 6.34 14.51 -11.24
C ASN A 69 6.31 15.40 -12.51
N THR A 70 6.33 14.80 -13.70
CA THR A 70 6.26 15.50 -15.00
C THR A 70 4.87 15.46 -15.61
N ASN A 71 4.17 14.33 -15.52
CA ASN A 71 2.80 14.16 -16.03
C ASN A 71 1.85 13.79 -14.90
N HIS A 72 1.31 14.80 -14.21
CA HIS A 72 0.47 14.60 -13.02
C HIS A 72 -0.85 13.85 -13.30
N GLY A 73 -1.19 13.63 -14.57
CA GLY A 73 -2.27 12.74 -14.99
C GLY A 73 -1.96 11.24 -14.91
N SER A 74 -0.71 10.87 -14.61
CA SER A 74 -0.24 9.49 -14.51
C SER A 74 0.30 9.19 -13.12
N ALA A 75 0.09 7.97 -12.65
CA ALA A 75 0.63 7.48 -11.39
C ALA A 75 0.90 5.97 -11.49
N LEU A 76 1.95 5.52 -10.79
CA LEU A 76 2.24 4.10 -10.58
C LEU A 76 1.34 3.58 -9.46
N GLN A 77 0.74 2.41 -9.66
CA GLN A 77 -0.08 1.80 -8.61
C GLN A 77 0.78 1.45 -7.40
N LEU A 78 0.23 1.66 -6.21
CA LEU A 78 0.81 1.21 -4.95
C LEU A 78 -0.06 0.11 -4.35
N ALA A 79 0.56 -0.76 -3.58
CA ALA A 79 -0.12 -1.74 -2.75
C ALA A 79 0.56 -1.85 -1.39
N TRP A 80 -0.19 -2.41 -0.44
CA TRP A 80 0.28 -2.65 0.91
C TRP A 80 -0.12 -4.03 1.41
N THR A 81 0.65 -4.56 2.35
CA THR A 81 0.32 -5.75 3.14
C THR A 81 0.79 -5.54 4.57
N ILE A 82 0.11 -6.15 5.53
CA ILE A 82 0.48 -6.11 6.94
C ILE A 82 0.81 -7.53 7.44
N LYS A 83 1.86 -7.64 8.25
CA LYS A 83 2.36 -8.90 8.80
C LYS A 83 2.55 -8.77 10.31
N ASP A 84 2.39 -9.87 11.02
CA ASP A 84 2.60 -9.99 12.47
C ASP A 84 4.09 -10.12 12.86
N GLY A 85 4.99 -10.15 11.87
CA GLY A 85 6.43 -10.19 12.06
C GLY A 85 7.21 -9.91 10.77
N VAL A 86 8.53 -9.84 10.89
CA VAL A 86 9.42 -9.62 9.74
C VAL A 86 9.40 -10.83 8.82
N VAL A 87 9.08 -10.62 7.54
CA VAL A 87 9.10 -11.65 6.50
C VAL A 87 10.47 -11.69 5.83
N GLY A 88 11.37 -12.51 6.37
CA GLY A 88 12.70 -12.74 5.79
C GLY A 88 13.53 -11.47 5.56
N SER A 89 14.62 -11.59 4.82
CA SER A 89 15.45 -10.42 4.43
C SER A 89 14.93 -9.68 3.21
N THR A 90 14.11 -10.35 2.38
CA THR A 90 13.59 -9.79 1.12
C THR A 90 12.20 -9.16 1.25
N GLY A 91 11.54 -9.32 2.40
CA GLY A 91 10.12 -9.02 2.56
C GLY A 91 9.22 -10.09 1.92
N PRO A 92 7.90 -9.83 1.90
CA PRO A 92 6.92 -10.68 1.20
C PRO A 92 7.21 -10.77 -0.30
N VAL A 93 6.75 -11.82 -0.96
CA VAL A 93 6.92 -11.94 -2.42
C VAL A 93 6.08 -10.85 -3.11
N SER A 94 6.70 -10.02 -3.96
CA SER A 94 5.94 -9.02 -4.73
C SER A 94 4.98 -9.69 -5.70
N ALA A 95 3.72 -9.25 -5.74
CA ALA A 95 2.70 -9.85 -6.60
C ALA A 95 1.57 -8.85 -6.83
N LYS A 96 0.94 -8.89 -8.00
CA LYS A 96 -0.19 -7.99 -8.27
C LYS A 96 -1.31 -8.20 -7.23
N PRO A 97 -1.85 -7.13 -6.63
CA PRO A 97 -2.98 -7.25 -5.71
C PRO A 97 -4.18 -7.90 -6.37
N TYR A 98 -4.78 -8.86 -5.68
CA TYR A 98 -6.10 -9.42 -6.00
C TYR A 98 -6.23 -9.91 -7.46
N GLU A 99 -5.31 -10.74 -7.93
CA GLU A 99 -5.61 -11.59 -9.11
C GLU A 99 -6.20 -12.92 -8.65
N VAL A 100 -7.39 -13.25 -9.16
CA VAL A 100 -7.90 -14.63 -9.13
C VAL A 100 -6.83 -15.51 -9.74
N ALA A 101 -6.58 -16.69 -9.17
CA ALA A 101 -5.60 -17.63 -9.68
C ALA A 101 -5.67 -17.72 -11.20
N ASP A 102 -4.63 -17.22 -11.86
CA ASP A 102 -4.41 -17.26 -13.32
C ASP A 102 -4.19 -18.70 -13.84
N GLY A 103 -4.54 -19.70 -13.03
CA GLY A 103 -4.29 -21.12 -13.30
C GLY A 103 -2.85 -21.55 -13.07
N THR A 104 -1.92 -20.66 -12.67
CA THR A 104 -0.50 -21.00 -12.45
C THR A 104 -0.19 -21.47 -11.03
N GLY A 105 -1.17 -21.44 -10.12
CA GLY A 105 -1.00 -21.94 -8.76
C GLY A 105 -0.17 -21.04 -7.85
N GLN A 106 0.01 -19.74 -8.16
CA GLN A 106 0.59 -18.80 -7.20
C GLN A 106 -0.33 -18.64 -5.98
N VAL A 107 0.13 -19.08 -4.82
CA VAL A 107 -0.63 -19.06 -3.55
C VAL A 107 -0.66 -17.69 -2.85
N ASP A 108 0.02 -16.70 -3.42
CA ASP A 108 0.31 -15.40 -2.81
C ASP A 108 -0.70 -14.29 -3.18
N GLN A 109 -1.79 -14.67 -3.86
CA GLN A 109 -2.73 -13.80 -4.57
C GLN A 109 -3.64 -12.91 -3.70
N PHE A 110 -3.62 -13.13 -2.39
CA PHE A 110 -4.45 -12.38 -1.42
C PHE A 110 -3.61 -11.61 -0.39
N GLN A 111 -2.29 -11.56 -0.56
CA GLN A 111 -1.45 -10.91 0.43
C GLN A 111 -1.43 -9.38 0.28
N TRP A 112 -1.57 -8.86 -0.95
CA TRP A 112 -1.43 -7.42 -1.25
C TRP A 112 -2.80 -6.79 -1.53
N LEU A 113 -3.01 -5.59 -0.99
CA LEU A 113 -4.21 -4.79 -1.17
C LEU A 113 -3.82 -3.48 -1.87
N TYR A 114 -4.62 -3.07 -2.86
CA TYR A 114 -4.38 -1.80 -3.56
C TYR A 114 -4.41 -0.61 -2.58
N MET A 115 -3.40 0.24 -2.68
CA MET A 115 -3.40 1.53 -2.00
C MET A 115 -4.44 2.45 -2.64
N THR A 116 -5.04 3.28 -1.82
CA THR A 116 -6.13 4.16 -2.24
C THR A 116 -5.83 5.60 -1.86
N ASP A 117 -6.34 6.55 -2.62
CA ASP A 117 -6.31 7.96 -2.21
C ASP A 117 -7.42 8.25 -1.20
N GLN A 118 -7.14 9.09 -0.20
CA GLN A 118 -8.08 9.47 0.85
C GLN A 118 -9.42 9.96 0.30
N VAL A 119 -9.43 10.70 -0.81
CA VAL A 119 -10.67 11.29 -1.36
C VAL A 119 -11.42 10.35 -2.30
N ASP A 120 -10.80 9.26 -2.74
CA ASP A 120 -11.51 8.29 -3.56
C ASP A 120 -12.50 7.52 -2.68
N THR A 121 -13.73 7.35 -3.14
CA THR A 121 -14.76 6.56 -2.44
C THR A 121 -15.29 5.42 -3.31
N THR A 122 -14.84 5.37 -4.56
CA THR A 122 -15.44 4.58 -5.65
C THR A 122 -14.55 3.45 -6.16
N LEU A 123 -13.53 3.04 -5.42
CA LEU A 123 -12.72 1.90 -5.86
C LEU A 123 -13.62 0.67 -5.93
N ALA A 124 -13.46 -0.12 -7.00
CA ALA A 124 -14.27 -1.31 -7.28
C ALA A 124 -14.25 -2.35 -6.14
N GLN A 125 -13.33 -2.20 -5.19
CA GLN A 125 -13.14 -3.08 -4.05
C GLN A 125 -13.65 -2.43 -2.73
N GLY A 126 -13.96 -1.13 -2.69
CA GLY A 126 -14.61 -0.47 -1.56
C GLY A 126 -13.66 -0.04 -0.42
N ALA A 127 -14.21 0.66 0.58
CA ALA A 127 -13.47 1.28 1.68
C ALA A 127 -12.78 0.28 2.64
N ALA A 128 -13.26 -0.97 2.69
CA ALA A 128 -12.70 -2.00 3.59
C ALA A 128 -11.24 -2.37 3.29
N TYR A 129 -10.77 -2.09 2.07
CA TYR A 129 -9.39 -2.34 1.62
C TYR A 129 -8.40 -1.24 2.07
N ARG A 130 -8.86 -0.29 2.89
CA ARG A 130 -8.01 0.72 3.54
C ARG A 130 -7.62 0.33 4.95
N THR A 131 -8.43 -0.50 5.60
CA THR A 131 -8.27 -0.83 7.02
C THR A 131 -7.20 -1.91 7.16
N ALA A 132 -6.07 -1.53 7.75
CA ALA A 132 -4.96 -2.43 8.04
C ALA A 132 -5.15 -3.16 9.37
N VAL A 133 -5.76 -2.50 10.34
CA VAL A 133 -6.01 -3.05 11.69
C VAL A 133 -7.40 -2.67 12.15
N ASN A 134 -8.12 -3.59 12.77
CA ASN A 134 -9.35 -3.32 13.53
C ASN A 134 -9.33 -4.11 14.85
N THR A 135 -10.46 -4.20 15.57
CA THR A 135 -10.53 -4.96 16.83
C THR A 135 -10.35 -6.47 16.69
N ALA A 136 -10.52 -7.04 15.50
CA ALA A 136 -10.22 -8.45 15.26
C ALA A 136 -8.71 -8.69 15.01
N GLY A 137 -7.94 -7.63 14.73
CA GLY A 137 -6.49 -7.67 14.52
C GLY A 137 -6.10 -7.12 13.15
N ILE A 138 -5.13 -7.75 12.47
CA ILE A 138 -4.60 -7.27 11.18
C ILE A 138 -5.38 -7.84 9.99
N HIS A 139 -5.43 -7.10 8.89
CA HIS A 139 -6.02 -7.54 7.61
C HIS A 139 -5.05 -8.48 6.89
N PHE A 140 -5.25 -9.79 7.00
CA PHE A 140 -4.29 -10.79 6.50
C PHE A 140 -4.62 -11.33 5.10
N GLY A 141 -5.80 -11.02 4.57
CA GLY A 141 -6.29 -11.55 3.30
C GLY A 141 -6.90 -10.50 2.37
N GLY A 142 -7.50 -10.97 1.28
CA GLY A 142 -8.07 -10.15 0.21
C GLY A 142 -9.57 -9.91 0.33
N GLY A 143 -10.24 -10.49 1.32
CA GLY A 143 -11.65 -10.24 1.63
C GLY A 143 -11.84 -9.14 2.67
N ASN A 144 -12.90 -8.34 2.53
CA ASN A 144 -13.22 -7.23 3.44
C ASN A 144 -13.44 -7.60 4.92
N THR A 145 -13.50 -8.89 5.25
CA THR A 145 -13.66 -9.42 6.61
C THR A 145 -12.47 -10.28 7.06
N GLU A 146 -11.40 -10.38 6.27
CA GLU A 146 -10.27 -11.27 6.55
C GLU A 146 -9.27 -10.63 7.53
N PHE A 147 -9.75 -10.45 8.76
CA PHE A 147 -8.99 -9.92 9.89
C PHE A 147 -8.72 -11.02 10.92
N GLY A 148 -7.51 -11.00 11.50
CA GLY A 148 -7.06 -12.03 12.41
C GLY A 148 -6.17 -11.47 13.51
N ALA A 149 -6.26 -12.10 14.68
CA ALA A 149 -5.53 -11.66 15.87
C ALA A 149 -4.02 -11.70 15.60
N ALA A 150 -3.35 -10.58 15.85
CA ALA A 150 -1.91 -10.44 15.80
C ALA A 150 -1.44 -9.53 16.93
N ALA A 151 -0.32 -9.88 17.56
CA ALA A 151 0.27 -9.04 18.59
C ALA A 151 1.00 -7.84 17.94
N SER A 152 0.84 -6.65 18.52
CA SER A 152 1.64 -5.47 18.15
C SER A 152 3.09 -5.64 18.64
N PRO A 153 4.12 -5.17 17.89
CA PRO A 153 4.01 -4.39 16.66
C PRO A 153 3.72 -5.23 15.42
N ASN A 154 3.10 -4.58 14.42
CA ASN A 154 2.86 -5.17 13.10
C ASN A 154 3.70 -4.43 12.05
N ILE A 155 3.96 -5.08 10.93
CA ILE A 155 4.83 -4.55 9.88
C ILE A 155 4.02 -4.35 8.62
N VAL A 156 3.95 -3.10 8.14
CA VAL A 156 3.33 -2.77 6.86
C VAL A 156 4.40 -2.67 5.79
N TYR A 157 4.32 -3.58 4.83
CA TYR A 157 5.12 -3.54 3.62
C TYR A 157 4.37 -2.82 2.51
N LEU A 158 5.12 -2.21 1.61
CA LEU A 158 4.61 -1.50 0.45
C LEU A 158 5.27 -2.03 -0.81
N GLU A 159 4.55 -1.98 -1.92
CA GLU A 159 5.10 -2.24 -3.25
C GLU A 159 4.49 -1.28 -4.28
N ALA A 160 5.17 -1.14 -5.42
CA ALA A 160 4.73 -0.32 -6.54
C ALA A 160 4.81 -1.09 -7.86
N ASP A 161 3.86 -0.84 -8.76
CA ASP A 161 3.87 -1.38 -10.13
C ASP A 161 4.65 -0.46 -11.08
N PHE A 162 5.79 -0.95 -11.56
CA PHE A 162 6.66 -0.22 -12.48
C PHE A 162 6.42 -0.56 -13.96
N ASN A 163 5.37 -1.33 -14.31
CA ASN A 163 5.17 -1.81 -15.68
C ASN A 163 4.98 -0.65 -16.66
N ASN A 164 4.35 0.42 -16.18
CA ASN A 164 4.05 1.63 -16.95
C ASN A 164 4.99 2.79 -16.61
N ALA A 165 6.04 2.56 -15.84
CA ALA A 165 7.00 3.60 -15.51
C ALA A 165 7.89 3.93 -16.72
N LEU A 166 8.06 5.23 -16.97
CA LEU A 166 8.85 5.77 -18.07
C LEU A 166 10.18 6.35 -17.57
N THR A 167 11.27 6.07 -18.28
CA THR A 167 12.59 6.72 -18.07
C THR A 167 12.67 8.01 -18.89
N PRO A 168 13.22 9.13 -18.37
CA PRO A 168 13.84 9.33 -17.05
C PRO A 168 12.90 10.04 -16.05
N ARG A 169 11.67 9.54 -15.84
CA ARG A 169 10.70 10.20 -14.96
C ARG A 169 10.89 9.82 -13.50
N THR A 170 10.52 10.74 -12.62
CA THR A 170 10.43 10.51 -11.17
C THR A 170 8.96 10.44 -10.79
N TYR A 171 8.63 9.52 -9.88
CA TYR A 171 7.29 9.33 -9.35
C TYR A 171 7.34 9.47 -7.83
N SER A 172 6.40 10.19 -7.24
CA SER A 172 6.39 10.43 -5.80
C SER A 172 4.97 10.67 -5.27
N THR A 173 4.85 10.54 -3.95
CA THR A 173 3.74 11.07 -3.16
C THR A 173 4.35 11.76 -1.95
N ASN A 174 3.87 12.95 -1.58
CA ASN A 174 4.32 13.64 -0.37
C ASN A 174 3.57 13.20 0.89
N ARG A 175 2.50 12.40 0.75
CA ARG A 175 1.64 12.01 1.88
C ARG A 175 1.22 10.55 1.77
N LEU A 176 1.86 9.74 2.61
CA LEU A 176 1.31 8.47 3.06
C LEU A 176 0.72 8.68 4.46
N ILE A 177 -0.58 8.49 4.60
CA ILE A 177 -1.32 8.72 5.84
C ILE A 177 -1.59 7.37 6.48
N VAL A 178 -1.12 7.21 7.72
CA VAL A 178 -1.48 6.12 8.62
C VAL A 178 -2.23 6.75 9.77
N GLU A 179 -3.53 6.51 9.87
CA GLU A 179 -4.37 7.17 10.85
C GLU A 179 -5.34 6.20 11.53
N ALA A 180 -5.59 6.45 12.81
CA ALA A 180 -6.66 5.82 13.56
C ALA A 180 -7.99 6.51 13.22
N TYR A 181 -9.07 5.73 13.17
CA TYR A 181 -10.43 6.24 12.98
C TYR A 181 -11.42 5.49 13.88
N THR A 182 -12.61 6.07 14.01
CA THR A 182 -13.83 5.50 14.60
C THR A 182 -15.00 5.87 13.69
N GLU A 183 -16.01 5.02 13.57
CA GLU A 183 -17.21 5.26 12.75
C GLU A 183 -18.44 5.66 13.57
#